data_AF-A0A1C6IVT9-F1
#
_entry.id   AF-A0A1C6IVT9-F1
#
_cell.length_a   1.000
_cell.length_b   1.000
_cell.length_c   1.000
_cell.angle_alpha   90.00
_cell.angle_beta   90.00
_cell.angle_gamma   90.00
#
_symmetry.space_group_name_H-M   'P 1'
#
loop_
_entity.id
_entity.type
_entity.pdbx_description
1 polymer ?
#
loop_
_entity_poly.entity_id
_entity_poly.type
_entity_poly.pdbx_seq_one_letter_code
_entity_poly.pdbx_strand_id
1 'polypeptide(L)' 'MRDRDYVWCLSHLALDQEEELERLCPVCRARAAESRCPVCGAPSGQGEGAVNPAFDQERYERLRKGAKA' A
#
# COMPACT_ATOMS: atom_id res chain seq x y z
N MET A 1 -15.22 -3.30 -19.61
CA MET A 1 -15.45 -2.95 -18.20
C MET A 1 -16.27 -1.67 -18.15
N ARG A 2 -17.35 -1.67 -17.39
CA ARG A 2 -18.20 -0.50 -17.09
C ARG A 2 -17.95 -0.07 -15.65
N ASP A 3 -18.37 1.13 -15.30
CA ASP A 3 -18.19 1.69 -13.95
C ASP A 3 -18.69 0.73 -12.86
N ARG A 4 -19.84 0.09 -13.08
CA ARG A 4 -20.38 -0.93 -12.16
C ARG A 4 -19.48 -2.16 -11.99
N ASP A 5 -18.73 -2.53 -13.02
CA ASP A 5 -17.84 -3.69 -12.96
C ASP A 5 -16.63 -3.34 -12.07
N TYR A 6 -16.15 -2.09 -12.11
CA TYR A 6 -15.13 -1.60 -11.19
C TYR A 6 -15.61 -1.55 -9.75
N VAL A 7 -16.82 -1.04 -9.51
CA VAL A 7 -17.43 -1.03 -8.17
C VAL A 7 -17.53 -2.46 -7.62
N TRP A 8 -18.06 -3.38 -8.43
CA TRP A 8 -18.17 -4.78 -8.05
C TRP A 8 -16.81 -5.40 -7.67
N CYS A 9 -15.79 -5.21 -8.51
CA CYS A 9 -14.44 -5.70 -8.24
C CYS A 9 -13.83 -5.12 -6.97
N LEU A 10 -13.96 -3.80 -6.76
CA LEU A 10 -13.43 -3.15 -5.56
C LEU A 10 -14.12 -3.65 -4.29
N SER A 11 -15.45 -3.77 -4.32
CA SER A 11 -16.21 -4.30 -3.19
C SER A 11 -15.85 -5.75 -2.88
N HIS A 12 -15.69 -6.59 -3.90
CA HIS A 12 -15.32 -7.99 -3.68
C HIS A 12 -13.88 -8.14 -3.20
N LEU A 13 -12.94 -7.33 -3.71
CA LEU A 13 -11.57 -7.31 -3.21
C LEU A 13 -11.51 -6.96 -1.72
N ALA A 14 -12.34 -6.02 -1.27
CA ALA A 14 -12.43 -5.65 0.15
C ALA A 14 -13.02 -6.80 0.99
N LEU A 15 -14.12 -7.43 0.53
CA LEU A 15 -14.75 -8.56 1.21
C LEU A 15 -13.82 -9.77 1.31
N ASP A 16 -13.11 -10.12 0.22
CA ASP A 16 -12.15 -11.22 0.21
C ASP A 16 -11.03 -11.01 1.26
N GLN A 17 -10.58 -9.76 1.44
CA GLN A 17 -9.60 -9.41 2.45
C GLN A 17 -10.15 -9.57 3.88
N GLU A 18 -11.40 -9.15 4.11
CA GLU A 18 -12.08 -9.31 5.39
C GLU A 18 -12.22 -10.80 5.75
N GLU A 19 -12.68 -11.63 4.82
CA GLU A 19 -12.83 -13.08 5.02
C GLU A 19 -11.48 -13.75 5.35
N GLU A 20 -10.39 -13.35 4.69
CA GLU A 20 -9.07 -13.90 4.96
C GLU A 20 -8.55 -13.50 6.35
N LEU A 21 -8.78 -12.26 6.78
CA LEU A 21 -8.46 -11.81 8.14
C LEU A 21 -9.30 -12.55 9.19
N GLU A 22 -10.55 -12.90 8.86
CA GLU A 22 -11.43 -13.64 9.75
C GLU A 22 -10.95 -15.06 10.07
N ARG A 23 -10.28 -15.71 9.11
CA ARG A 23 -9.69 -17.05 9.27
C ARG A 23 -8.49 -17.06 10.24
N LEU A 24 -7.87 -15.91 10.49
CA LEU A 24 -6.72 -15.80 11.39
C LEU A 24 -7.16 -15.80 12.86
N CYS A 25 -6.33 -16.40 13.73
CA CYS A 25 -6.48 -16.24 15.17
C CYS A 25 -6.25 -14.77 15.59
N PRO A 26 -6.71 -14.34 16.77
CA PRO A 26 -6.62 -12.92 17.20
C PRO A 26 -5.20 -12.35 17.15
N VAL A 27 -4.19 -13.15 17.49
CA VAL A 27 -2.79 -12.72 17.48
C VAL A 27 -2.29 -12.50 16.06
N CYS A 28 -2.58 -13.42 15.14
CA CYS A 28 -2.17 -13.30 13.74
C CYS A 28 -2.89 -12.13 13.05
N ARG A 29 -4.17 -11.91 13.36
CA ARG A 29 -4.93 -10.77 12.86
C ARG A 29 -4.34 -9.44 13.33
N ALA A 30 -3.99 -9.33 14.61
CA ALA A 30 -3.36 -8.12 15.15
C ALA A 30 -2.03 -7.81 14.45
N ARG A 31 -1.21 -8.84 14.19
CA ARG A 31 0.06 -8.70 13.45
C ARG A 31 -0.13 -8.29 11.99
N ALA A 32 -1.18 -8.78 11.33
CA ALA A 32 -1.48 -8.43 9.94
C ALA A 32 -1.94 -6.96 9.80
N ALA A 33 -2.56 -6.39 10.84
CA ALA A 33 -2.95 -4.99 10.89
C ALA A 33 -1.76 -4.03 11.15
N GLU A 34 -0.58 -4.53 11.52
CA GLU A 34 0.59 -3.70 11.74
C GLU A 34 1.17 -3.21 10.41
N SER A 35 1.41 -1.90 10.30
CA SER A 35 2.19 -1.36 9.19
C SER A 35 3.64 -1.84 9.30
N ARG A 36 4.09 -2.57 8.28
CA ARG A 36 5.44 -3.12 8.17
C ARG A 36 6.01 -2.82 6.79
N CYS A 37 7.33 -2.69 6.73
CA CYS A 37 8.03 -2.51 5.46
C CYS A 37 7.77 -3.71 4.55
N PRO A 38 7.21 -3.54 3.33
CA PRO A 38 6.96 -4.65 2.42
C PRO A 38 8.24 -5.32 1.91
N VAL A 39 9.40 -4.67 2.06
CA VAL A 39 10.71 -5.19 1.65
C VAL A 39 11.35 -6.06 2.73
N CYS A 40 11.36 -5.62 3.99
CA CYS A 40 12.13 -6.27 5.07
C CYS A 40 11.31 -6.71 6.29
N GLY A 41 10.01 -6.38 6.35
CA GLY A 41 9.12 -6.76 7.46
C GLY A 41 9.37 -6.02 8.79
N ALA A 42 10.31 -5.08 8.82
CA ALA A 42 10.55 -4.22 9.98
C ALA A 42 9.31 -3.36 10.27
N PRO A 43 9.02 -3.05 11.55
CA PRO A 43 7.94 -2.11 11.90
C PRO A 43 8.13 -0.81 11.14
N SER A 44 7.15 -0.42 10.33
CA SER A 44 7.26 0.84 9.60
C SER A 44 6.85 1.97 10.56
N GLY A 45 7.80 2.78 11.01
CA GLY A 45 7.50 4.06 11.69
C GLY A 45 6.91 5.13 10.74
N GLN A 46 6.65 4.76 9.50
CA GLN A 46 6.26 5.58 8.37
C GLN A 46 5.12 4.83 7.69
N GLY A 47 3.87 5.17 8.03
CA GLY A 47 2.67 4.55 7.48
C GLY A 47 2.47 4.84 5.99
N GLU A 48 1.37 4.36 5.42
CA GLU A 48 0.95 4.75 4.07
C GLU A 48 0.91 6.29 3.94
N GLY A 49 1.56 6.82 2.91
CA GLY A 49 1.72 8.27 2.70
C GLY A 49 2.99 8.88 3.31
N ALA A 50 3.86 8.08 3.93
CA ALA A 50 5.16 8.57 4.36
C ALA A 50 6.06 8.92 3.17
N VAL A 51 6.69 10.09 3.24
CA VAL A 51 7.64 10.57 2.24
C VAL A 51 8.92 9.76 2.38
N ASN A 52 9.31 9.04 1.32
CA ASN A 52 10.61 8.39 1.26
C ASN A 52 11.71 9.44 1.52
N PRO A 53 12.50 9.33 2.60
CA PRO A 53 13.52 10.32 2.93
C PRO A 53 14.61 10.43 1.84
N ALA A 54 14.80 9.39 1.04
CA ALA A 54 15.72 9.37 -0.09
C ALA A 54 15.11 9.90 -1.39
N PHE A 55 13.84 10.36 -1.39
CA PHE A 55 13.20 10.91 -2.57
C PHE A 55 13.71 12.32 -2.85
N ASP A 56 14.47 12.47 -3.93
CA ASP A 56 14.96 13.75 -4.43
C ASP A 56 13.89 14.43 -5.30
N GLN A 57 13.13 15.32 -4.67
CA GLN A 57 12.07 16.10 -5.32
C GLN A 57 12.62 16.94 -6.49
N GLU A 58 13.78 17.56 -6.34
CA GLU A 58 14.37 18.43 -7.36
C GLU A 58 14.80 17.62 -8.59
N ARG A 59 15.42 16.46 -8.39
CA ARG A 59 15.77 15.54 -9.47
C ARG A 59 14.52 15.03 -10.19
N TYR A 60 13.47 14.64 -9.45
CA TYR A 60 12.21 14.23 -10.05
C TYR A 60 11.64 15.32 -10.96
N GLU A 61 11.61 16.57 -10.50
CA GLU A 61 11.09 17.69 -11.29
C GLU A 61 11.91 17.98 -12.54
N ARG A 62 13.25 17.87 -12.46
CA ARG A 62 14.13 18.01 -13.63
C ARG A 62 13.84 16.94 -14.68
N LEU A 63 13.78 15.68 -14.26
CA LEU A 63 13.49 14.56 -15.16
C LEU A 63 12.08 14.67 -15.75
N ARG A 64 11.08 15.05 -14.95
CA ARG A 64 9.70 15.30 -15.41
C ARG A 64 9.63 16.39 -16.47
N LYS A 65 10.50 17.40 -16.42
CA LYS A 65 10.62 18.47 -17.42
C LYS A 65 11.49 18.09 -18.63
N GLY A 66 11.96 16.84 -18.72
CA GLY A 66 12.73 16.33 -19.85
C GLY A 66 14.24 16.58 -19.78
N ALA A 67 14.79 16.93 -18.60
CA ALA A 67 16.23 16.97 -18.42
C ALA A 67 16.84 15.56 -18.58
N LYS A 68 18.04 15.48 -19.17
CA LYS A 68 18.79 14.21 -19.22
C LYS A 68 19.33 13.86 -17.84
N ALA A 69 19.28 12.57 -17.51
CA ALA A 69 19.66 12.00 -16.22
C ALA A 69 21.16 12.10 -15.94
#